data_AF-A0A3N4NPI7-F1
#
_entry.id   AF-A0A3N4NPI7-F1
#
_cell.length_a   1.000
_cell.length_b   1.000
_cell.length_c   1.000
_cell.angle_alpha   90.00
_cell.angle_beta   90.00
_cell.angle_gamma   90.00
#
_symmetry.space_group_name_H-M   'P 1'
#
loop_
_entity.id
_entity.type
_entity.pdbx_description
1 polymer ?
#
loop_
_entity_poly.entity_id
_entity_poly.type
_entity_poly.pdbx_seq_one_letter_code
_entity_poly.pdbx_strand_id
1 'polypeptide(L)' 'MKEYKVINWKQGLTGNNKRLEDTLNQYAQSGWRVCHLAEHTARIVFERDKNR' A
#
# COMPACT_ATOMS: atom_id res chain seq x y z
N MET A 1 -9.06 -17.28 2.24
CA MET A 1 -9.84 -16.34 1.40
C MET A 1 -9.01 -15.08 1.25
N LYS A 2 -8.82 -14.55 0.04
CA LYS A 2 -8.07 -13.31 -0.17
C LYS A 2 -8.88 -12.09 0.25
N GLU A 3 -8.25 -11.14 0.89
CA GLU A 3 -8.78 -9.82 1.20
C GLU A 3 -7.98 -8.76 0.45
N TYR A 4 -8.67 -7.78 -0.13
CA TYR A 4 -8.04 -6.69 -0.86
C TYR A 4 -8.33 -5.36 -0.18
N LYS A 5 -7.33 -4.49 -0.10
CA LYS A 5 -7.46 -3.13 0.39
C LYS A 5 -6.90 -2.16 -0.63
N VAL A 6 -7.71 -1.19 -1.03
CA VAL A 6 -7.28 -0.12 -1.94
C VAL A 6 -7.15 1.16 -1.13
N ILE A 7 -5.99 1.79 -1.21
CA ILE A 7 -5.78 3.12 -0.65
C ILE A 7 -5.46 4.12 -1.74
N ASN A 8 -5.86 5.36 -1.51
CA ASN A 8 -5.38 6.48 -2.30
C ASN A 8 -4.21 7.11 -1.55
N TRP A 9 -3.00 6.90 -2.05
CA TRP A 9 -1.80 7.47 -1.48
C TRP A 9 -1.60 8.88 -2.04
N LYS A 10 -1.33 9.84 -1.16
CA LYS A 10 -1.13 11.24 -1.56
C LYS A 10 0.34 11.60 -1.41
N GLN A 11 0.93 12.05 -2.51
CA GLN A 11 2.24 12.69 -2.48
C GLN A 11 2.14 14.00 -1.69
N GLY A 12 3.13 14.26 -0.85
CA GLY A 12 3.32 15.57 -0.22
C GLY A 12 4.35 16.41 -0.97
N LEU A 13 4.68 17.56 -0.40
CA LEU A 13 5.58 18.55 -1.03
C LEU A 13 7.04 18.07 -1.13
N THR A 14 7.51 17.27 -0.17
CA THR A 14 8.89 16.74 -0.12
C THR A 14 8.89 15.35 0.54
N GLY A 15 9.97 14.57 0.34
CA GLY A 15 10.16 13.29 1.05
C GLY A 15 9.19 12.18 0.65
N ASN A 16 8.67 12.20 -0.57
CA ASN A 16 7.64 11.26 -1.03
C ASN A 16 8.11 9.81 -1.01
N ASN A 17 9.37 9.53 -1.34
CA ASN A 17 9.91 8.16 -1.32
C ASN A 17 9.89 7.57 0.10
N LYS A 18 10.41 8.31 1.09
CA LYS A 18 10.39 7.88 2.49
C LYS A 18 8.95 7.68 3.01
N ARG A 19 8.04 8.61 2.69
CA ARG A 19 6.62 8.48 3.10
C ARG A 19 5.94 7.28 2.44
N LEU A 20 6.29 6.98 1.20
CA LEU A 20 5.80 5.79 0.50
C LEU A 20 6.34 4.53 1.18
N GLU A 21 7.65 4.46 1.43
CA GLU A 21 8.30 3.36 2.17
C GLU A 21 7.64 3.12 3.53
N ASP A 22 7.46 4.18 4.33
CA ASP A 22 6.80 4.11 5.64
C ASP A 22 5.37 3.55 5.51
N THR A 23 4.62 4.00 4.51
CA THR A 23 3.26 3.51 4.23
C THR A 23 3.29 2.02 3.90
N LEU A 24 4.15 1.60 2.97
CA LEU A 24 4.24 0.21 2.54
C LEU A 24 4.69 -0.70 3.70
N ASN A 25 5.66 -0.26 4.50
CA ASN A 25 6.16 -0.99 5.67
C ASN A 25 5.08 -1.17 6.74
N GLN A 26 4.26 -0.15 7.01
CA GLN A 26 3.15 -0.25 7.96
C GLN A 26 2.13 -1.32 7.53
N TYR A 27 1.82 -1.39 6.23
CA TYR A 27 0.93 -2.42 5.69
C TYR A 27 1.58 -3.81 5.69
N ALA A 28 2.87 -3.91 5.36
CA ALA A 28 3.63 -5.16 5.41
C ALA A 28 3.66 -5.76 6.82
N GLN A 29 3.88 -4.93 7.86
CA GLN A 29 3.82 -5.36 9.26
C GLN A 29 2.45 -5.91 9.65
N SER A 30 1.38 -5.36 9.06
CA SER A 30 0.01 -5.81 9.25
C SER A 30 -0.35 -7.04 8.38
N GLY A 31 0.63 -7.66 7.72
CA GLY A 31 0.47 -8.86 6.90
C GLY A 31 -0.05 -8.62 5.49
N TRP A 32 -0.07 -7.37 5.02
CA TRP A 32 -0.49 -7.03 3.66
C TRP A 32 0.68 -7.06 2.68
N ARG A 33 0.40 -7.50 1.45
CA ARG A 33 1.34 -7.47 0.32
C ARG A 33 0.86 -6.49 -0.73
N VAL A 34 1.78 -5.73 -1.32
CA VAL A 34 1.45 -4.86 -2.47
C VAL A 34 1.21 -5.74 -3.70
N CYS A 35 0.05 -5.58 -4.32
CA CYS A 35 -0.36 -6.29 -5.53
C CYS A 35 -0.26 -5.38 -6.77
N HIS A 36 -0.63 -4.11 -6.65
CA HIS A 36 -0.59 -3.15 -7.76
C HIS A 36 -0.38 -1.71 -7.28
N LEU A 37 0.44 -0.95 -8.02
CA LEU A 37 0.67 0.48 -7.85
C LEU A 37 0.20 1.18 -9.13
N ALA A 38 -0.89 1.94 -9.04
CA ALA A 38 -1.43 2.67 -10.17
C ALA A 38 -0.74 4.03 -10.30
N GLU A 39 0.27 4.09 -11.16
CA GLU A 39 1.18 5.23 -11.34
C GLU A 39 0.46 6.56 -11.63
N HIS A 40 -0.62 6.53 -12.40
CA HIS A 40 -1.37 7.74 -12.79
C HIS A 40 -2.38 8.25 -11.75
N THR A 41 -2.80 7.40 -10.81
CA THR A 41 -3.89 7.72 -9.86
C THR A 41 -3.44 7.71 -8.41
N ALA A 42 -2.16 7.40 -8.17
CA ALA A 42 -1.57 7.22 -6.86
C ALA A 42 -2.34 6.20 -5.98
N ARG A 43 -2.99 5.22 -6.60
CA ARG A 43 -3.70 4.16 -5.88
C ARG A 43 -2.76 2.98 -5.62
N ILE A 44 -2.85 2.43 -4.42
CA ILE A 44 -2.10 1.23 -4.02
C ILE A 44 -3.10 0.15 -3.66
N VAL A 45 -2.96 -1.02 -4.28
CA VAL A 45 -3.77 -2.21 -4.00
C VAL A 45 -2.93 -3.17 -3.18
N PHE A 46 -3.43 -3.50 -2.00
CA PHE A 46 -2.87 -4.51 -1.12
C PHE A 46 -3.72 -5.79 -1.15
N GLU A 47 -3.08 -6.94 -1.02
CA GLU A 47 -3.71 -8.24 -0.80
C GLU A 47 -3.21 -8.86 0.51
N ARG A 48 -4.06 -9.60 1.21
CA ARG A 48 -3.66 -10.50 2.31
C ARG A 48 -4.54 -11.74 2.35
N ASP A 49 -4.03 -12.80 2.98
CA ASP A 49 -4.83 -13.98 3.29
C ASP A 49 -5.58 -13.79 4.61
N LYS A 50 -6.91 -13.91 4.57
CA LYS A 50 -7.80 -13.75 5.73
C LYS A 50 -7.67 -14.86 6.79
N ASN A 51 -7.06 -15.99 6.42
CA ASN A 51 -6.99 -17.20 7.24
C ASN A 51 -5.53 -17.60 7.57
N ARG A 52 -4.64 -16.61 7.77
CA ARG A 52 -3.28 -16.90 8.20
C ARG A 52 -3.22 -17.17 9.70
#